data_AF-A0A9Q0MKY0-F1
#
_entry.id   AF-A0A9Q0MKY0-F1
#
_cell.length_a   1.000
_cell.length_b   1.000
_cell.length_c   1.000
_cell.angle_alpha   90.00
_cell.angle_beta   90.00
_cell.angle_gamma   90.00
#
_symmetry.space_group_name_H-M   'P 1'
#
loop_
_entity.id
_entity.type
_entity.pdbx_description
1 polymer ?
#
loop_
_entity_poly.entity_id
_entity_poly.type
_entity_poly.pdbx_seq_one_letter_code
_entity_poly.pdbx_strand_id
1 'polypeptide(L)'
;NFLLISNIPQKNSQHEIMPTNCVFNTVEVPPTPLNGARIKVVYAGACYQRQRTPSLSSQTSVSSEISDYTPQPTSPAHQGIRDAALFPGFEVAGIIDELGANDLPAGYAEYIVVPELKYLIVVPDQLKLSVAAMLPTGALLAMNTILEASEAVTKIFEQNSPDYVCKILIVGTGGLALWAVRLAAHSFSIHDSNSRVKITMACLRDEGFKLANELKDIKVVQWSEDLYETQLIERTKDACDGEVDIVIDFGSTSRSLNRSLQCLQEGGVVFISKELAEHYIPKFWKKAGDKKQKIQAVANGSIDQLQDLVQLVATDQIEPPPHHVYPLDQASEVVRKLCGSEINGRAILKFHDIE
;
A
#
# COMPACT_ATOMS: atom_id res chain seq x y z
N ASN A 1 5.93 -9.36 22.99
CA ASN A 1 5.37 -9.19 21.63
C ASN A 1 6.12 -8.10 20.91
N PHE A 2 6.64 -8.37 19.71
CA PHE A 2 7.46 -7.40 18.96
C PHE A 2 7.06 -7.31 17.49
N LEU A 3 7.27 -6.13 16.92
CA LEU A 3 7.15 -5.80 15.50
C LEU A 3 8.51 -5.52 14.89
N LEU A 4 8.63 -5.79 13.59
CA LEU A 4 9.83 -5.56 12.82
C LEU A 4 9.66 -4.50 11.75
N ILE A 5 10.71 -3.72 11.54
CA ILE A 5 10.77 -2.68 10.49
C ILE A 5 11.52 -3.15 9.26
N SER A 6 11.00 -2.73 8.10
CA SER A 6 11.46 -3.07 6.76
C SER A 6 12.79 -2.45 6.32
N ASN A 7 13.39 -1.55 7.09
CA ASN A 7 14.57 -0.77 6.68
C ASN A 7 15.92 -1.33 7.17
N ILE A 8 16.03 -2.64 7.36
CA ILE A 8 17.33 -3.28 7.61
C ILE A 8 18.07 -3.39 6.27
N PRO A 9 19.27 -2.79 6.10
CA PRO A 9 20.05 -2.95 4.88
C PRO A 9 20.47 -4.42 4.71
N GLN A 10 19.86 -5.11 3.75
CA GLN A 10 20.32 -6.43 3.34
C GLN A 10 21.61 -6.31 2.52
N LYS A 11 22.66 -7.03 2.91
CA LYS A 11 23.79 -7.26 2.01
C LYS A 11 23.27 -8.12 0.85
N ASN A 12 23.44 -7.62 -0.37
CA ASN A 12 23.17 -8.32 -1.63
C ASN A 12 23.53 -9.81 -1.55
N SER A 13 22.52 -10.63 -1.31
CA SER A 13 22.57 -12.08 -1.47
C SER A 13 21.71 -12.37 -2.70
N GLN A 14 22.25 -13.16 -3.62
CA GLN A 14 21.69 -13.38 -4.94
C GLN A 14 20.21 -13.82 -4.84
N HIS A 15 19.35 -13.13 -5.58
CA HIS A 15 17.92 -13.43 -5.66
C HIS A 15 17.71 -14.83 -6.23
N GLU A 16 17.43 -15.81 -5.37
CA GLU A 16 16.83 -17.07 -5.79
C GLU A 16 15.30 -16.92 -5.81
N ILE A 17 14.76 -17.03 -7.01
CA ILE A 17 13.34 -16.93 -7.35
C ILE A 17 12.64 -18.18 -6.79
N MET A 18 11.66 -17.99 -5.90
CA MET A 18 10.74 -19.06 -5.54
C MET A 18 9.69 -19.21 -6.66
N PRO A 19 9.53 -20.40 -7.27
CA PRO A 19 8.59 -20.62 -8.37
C PRO A 19 7.13 -20.59 -7.88
N THR A 20 6.20 -20.59 -8.82
CA THR A 20 4.73 -20.40 -8.77
C THR A 20 3.91 -21.33 -7.85
N ASN A 21 4.56 -22.11 -6.99
CA ASN A 21 3.95 -22.92 -5.95
C ASN A 21 4.55 -22.46 -4.60
N CYS A 22 3.74 -22.19 -3.58
CA CYS A 22 4.26 -22.05 -2.22
C CYS A 22 4.79 -23.41 -1.77
N VAL A 23 6.04 -23.73 -2.12
CA VAL A 23 6.69 -24.95 -1.67
C VAL A 23 7.25 -24.67 -0.28
N PHE A 24 6.58 -25.20 0.74
CA PHE A 24 7.10 -25.20 2.10
C PHE A 24 8.31 -26.14 2.16
N ASN A 25 9.50 -25.55 2.04
CA ASN A 25 10.74 -26.28 2.27
C ASN A 25 11.07 -26.25 3.76
N THR A 26 11.57 -27.37 4.29
CA THR A 26 12.22 -27.37 5.60
C THR A 26 13.53 -26.59 5.47
N VAL A 27 13.56 -25.38 6.01
CA VAL A 27 14.76 -24.52 6.03
C VAL A 27 15.36 -24.60 7.43
N GLU A 28 16.69 -24.61 7.51
CA GLU A 28 17.39 -24.56 8.81
C GLU A 28 17.04 -23.27 9.56
N VAL A 29 16.86 -23.39 10.89
CA VAL A 29 16.60 -22.24 11.75
C VAL A 29 17.81 -21.31 11.73
N PRO A 30 17.61 -20.00 11.46
CA PRO A 30 18.72 -19.08 11.32
C PRO A 30 19.46 -18.87 12.66
N PRO A 31 20.80 -18.64 12.63
CA PRO A 31 21.54 -18.25 13.81
C PRO A 31 21.09 -16.89 14.33
N THR A 32 21.20 -16.68 15.65
CA THR A 32 20.72 -15.46 16.30
C THR A 32 21.83 -14.39 16.31
N PRO A 33 21.62 -13.17 15.77
CA PRO A 33 22.66 -12.14 15.64
C PRO A 33 23.17 -11.55 16.97
N LEU A 34 24.43 -11.07 16.99
CA LEU A 34 25.15 -10.64 18.21
C LEU A 34 24.54 -9.48 18.97
N ASN A 35 23.97 -8.53 18.25
CA ASN A 35 23.33 -7.37 18.86
C ASN A 35 21.82 -7.44 18.67
N GLY A 36 21.32 -8.62 18.32
CA GLY A 36 20.03 -8.83 17.70
C GLY A 36 19.20 -9.89 18.38
N ALA A 37 18.14 -10.29 17.69
CA ALA A 37 17.18 -11.27 18.18
C ALA A 37 16.73 -12.21 17.06
N ARG A 38 16.32 -13.42 17.44
CA ARG A 38 15.53 -14.32 16.61
C ARG A 38 14.09 -14.23 17.11
N ILE A 39 13.18 -14.02 16.19
CA ILE A 39 11.75 -13.84 16.42
C ILE A 39 11.04 -15.06 15.87
N LYS A 40 10.25 -15.70 16.73
CA LYS A 40 9.27 -16.69 16.31
C LYS A 40 8.04 -15.96 15.74
N VAL A 41 7.79 -16.17 14.46
CA VAL A 41 6.75 -15.49 13.69
C VAL A 41 5.39 -16.04 14.08
N VAL A 42 4.45 -15.16 14.47
CA VAL A 42 3.09 -15.59 14.85
C VAL A 42 2.10 -15.22 13.75
N TYR A 43 2.15 -13.96 13.34
CA TYR A 43 1.33 -13.42 12.27
C TYR A 43 2.22 -12.71 11.27
N ALA A 44 1.92 -12.89 9.99
CA ALA A 44 2.57 -12.15 8.92
C ALA A 44 1.54 -11.56 7.96
N GLY A 45 1.64 -10.27 7.66
CA GLY A 45 0.80 -9.65 6.63
C GLY A 45 1.10 -10.25 5.24
N ALA A 46 0.06 -10.57 4.48
CA ALA A 46 0.19 -11.07 3.12
C ALA A 46 0.21 -9.89 2.14
N CYS A 47 1.33 -9.70 1.47
CA CYS A 47 1.53 -8.70 0.43
C CYS A 47 1.90 -9.35 -0.90
N TYR A 48 1.53 -8.71 -2.01
CA TYR A 48 2.03 -9.09 -3.33
C TYR A 48 2.67 -7.87 -4.00
N GLN A 49 3.78 -8.09 -4.69
CA GLN A 49 4.37 -7.10 -5.59
C GLN A 49 4.34 -7.67 -7.00
N ARG A 50 3.84 -6.88 -7.95
CA ARG A 50 3.76 -7.30 -9.35
C ARG A 50 5.17 -7.29 -9.95
N GLN A 51 5.82 -8.44 -10.02
CA GLN A 51 6.99 -8.59 -10.91
C GLN A 51 6.51 -8.82 -12.34
N ARG A 52 7.05 -8.05 -13.29
CA ARG A 52 7.06 -8.47 -14.69
C ARG A 52 8.39 -9.19 -14.88
N THR A 53 8.37 -10.52 -14.90
CA THR A 53 9.49 -11.28 -15.45
C THR A 53 9.73 -10.82 -16.90
N PRO A 54 10.96 -10.49 -17.31
CA PRO A 54 11.25 -10.39 -18.74
C PRO A 54 11.08 -11.80 -19.31
N SER A 55 9.99 -12.01 -20.05
CA SER A 55 9.76 -13.27 -20.75
C SER A 55 10.96 -13.58 -21.66
N LEU A 56 11.49 -14.80 -21.56
CA LEU A 56 12.61 -15.34 -22.35
C LEU A 56 12.35 -15.46 -23.87
N SER A 57 11.30 -14.81 -24.38
CA SER A 57 10.95 -14.79 -25.81
C SER A 57 11.41 -13.50 -26.51
N SER A 58 12.50 -12.88 -26.05
CA SER A 58 13.09 -11.70 -26.69
C SER A 58 14.15 -12.11 -27.72
N GLN A 59 13.71 -12.76 -28.80
CA GLN A 59 14.35 -12.56 -30.11
C GLN A 59 13.23 -12.44 -31.14
N THR A 60 13.16 -11.27 -31.77
CA THR A 60 12.06 -10.74 -32.61
C THR A 60 10.86 -10.30 -31.76
N SER A 61 10.39 -9.05 -31.76
CA SER A 61 10.50 -7.95 -32.71
C SER A 61 10.12 -6.65 -31.99
N VAL A 62 10.80 -5.57 -32.38
CA VAL A 62 10.35 -4.19 -32.22
C VAL A 62 8.90 -4.01 -32.66
N SER A 63 8.18 -3.13 -31.96
CA SER A 63 6.85 -2.59 -32.33
C SER A 63 5.65 -3.48 -31.98
N SER A 64 4.87 -3.09 -30.98
CA SER A 64 3.38 -3.11 -30.98
C SER A 64 2.83 -2.64 -29.62
N GLU A 65 2.69 -1.33 -29.42
CA GLU A 65 1.68 -0.76 -28.50
C GLU A 65 1.02 0.48 -29.14
N ILE A 66 0.72 0.38 -30.44
CA ILE A 66 -0.20 1.29 -31.14
C ILE A 66 -1.22 0.41 -31.86
N SER A 67 -2.45 0.34 -31.33
CA SER A 67 -3.69 0.19 -32.10
C SER A 67 -4.88 0.13 -31.14
N ASP A 68 -5.67 1.20 -31.10
CA ASP A 68 -7.02 1.19 -30.54
C ASP A 68 -7.92 1.97 -31.51
N TYR A 69 -8.37 1.30 -32.58
CA TYR A 69 -9.54 1.70 -33.38
C TYR A 69 -10.01 0.53 -34.25
N THR A 70 -10.99 -0.25 -33.78
CA THR A 70 -12.14 -0.81 -34.54
C THR A 70 -12.97 -1.75 -33.64
N PRO A 71 -14.31 -1.78 -33.76
CA PRO A 71 -15.19 -2.55 -32.87
C PRO A 71 -15.59 -3.93 -33.44
N GLN A 72 -15.75 -4.90 -32.51
CA GLN A 72 -16.39 -6.26 -32.59
C GLN A 72 -15.45 -7.49 -32.63
N PRO A 73 -15.93 -8.69 -32.22
CA PRO A 73 -16.65 -9.03 -30.98
C PRO A 73 -15.98 -10.21 -30.22
N THR A 74 -16.13 -10.21 -28.88
CA THR A 74 -16.00 -11.36 -27.95
C THR A 74 -14.88 -12.39 -28.20
N SER A 75 -13.77 -12.26 -27.47
CA SER A 75 -12.83 -13.37 -27.24
C SER A 75 -12.37 -13.39 -25.77
N PRO A 76 -12.37 -14.55 -25.08
CA PRO A 76 -12.15 -14.67 -23.64
C PRO A 76 -10.65 -14.66 -23.28
N ALA A 77 -9.92 -13.65 -23.74
CA ALA A 77 -8.46 -13.61 -23.68
C ALA A 77 -7.92 -12.39 -22.89
N HIS A 78 -8.42 -12.19 -21.66
CA HIS A 78 -7.81 -11.26 -20.70
C HIS A 78 -7.72 -11.85 -19.29
N GLN A 79 -7.21 -13.08 -19.17
CA GLN A 79 -6.58 -13.54 -17.94
C GLN A 79 -5.07 -13.46 -18.13
N GLY A 80 -4.53 -12.25 -18.08
CA GLY A 80 -3.09 -12.07 -17.91
C GLY A 80 -2.70 -12.68 -16.58
N ILE A 81 -1.90 -13.74 -16.62
CA ILE A 81 -1.34 -14.40 -15.43
C ILE A 81 -0.60 -13.32 -14.61
N ARG A 82 -1.15 -13.02 -13.43
CA ARG A 82 -0.57 -12.08 -12.47
C ARG A 82 0.38 -12.88 -11.59
N ASP A 83 1.68 -12.65 -11.75
CA ASP A 83 2.70 -13.23 -10.89
C ASP A 83 2.54 -12.68 -9.46
N ALA A 84 2.33 -13.57 -8.50
CA ALA A 84 2.28 -13.23 -7.08
C ALA A 84 3.14 -14.21 -6.30
N ALA A 85 4.40 -13.85 -6.17
CA ALA A 85 5.23 -14.38 -5.11
C ALA A 85 4.81 -13.76 -3.77
N LEU A 86 4.78 -14.59 -2.73
CA LEU A 86 4.90 -14.11 -1.36
C LEU A 86 6.33 -13.59 -1.19
N PHE A 87 6.49 -12.29 -1.04
CA PHE A 87 7.81 -11.71 -0.81
C PHE A 87 8.19 -11.85 0.66
N PRO A 88 9.39 -12.37 1.00
CA PRO A 88 9.97 -12.19 2.32
C PRO A 88 9.86 -10.73 2.77
N GLY A 89 8.98 -10.46 3.72
CA GLY A 89 8.57 -9.10 4.07
C GLY A 89 8.18 -8.99 5.55
N PHE A 90 8.66 -7.91 6.16
CA PHE A 90 8.79 -7.64 7.59
C PHE A 90 7.49 -7.26 8.32
N GLU A 91 6.33 -7.63 7.76
CA GLU A 91 5.01 -7.46 8.38
C GLU A 91 4.76 -8.54 9.43
N VAL A 92 5.72 -8.74 10.32
CA VAL A 92 5.70 -9.85 11.26
C VAL A 92 5.52 -9.32 12.67
N ALA A 93 4.51 -9.88 13.34
CA ALA A 93 4.35 -9.78 14.76
C ALA A 93 4.68 -11.13 15.40
N GLY A 94 5.54 -11.12 16.41
CA GLY A 94 6.07 -12.36 16.98
C GLY A 94 6.59 -12.22 18.41
N ILE A 95 7.16 -13.32 18.92
CA ILE A 95 7.76 -13.42 20.25
C ILE A 95 9.28 -13.61 20.05
N ILE A 96 10.10 -12.96 20.90
CA ILE A 96 11.55 -13.25 20.92
C ILE A 96 11.74 -14.71 21.32
N ASP A 97 12.35 -15.46 20.43
CA ASP A 97 12.78 -16.84 20.66
C ASP A 97 14.13 -16.85 21.37
N GLU A 98 15.09 -16.06 20.87
CA GLU A 98 16.45 -16.00 21.40
C GLU A 98 17.08 -14.60 21.18
N LEU A 99 17.93 -14.16 22.11
CA LEU A 99 18.81 -12.99 21.97
C LEU A 99 20.23 -13.51 21.68
N GLY A 100 20.91 -13.02 20.64
CA GLY A 100 21.97 -13.80 20.00
C GLY A 100 23.38 -13.24 19.96
N ALA A 101 24.24 -14.02 19.27
CA ALA A 101 25.65 -13.93 18.87
C ALA A 101 25.83 -14.55 17.46
N ASN A 102 25.76 -13.70 16.41
CA ASN A 102 26.08 -13.87 14.96
C ASN A 102 25.02 -14.40 13.92
N ASP A 103 25.37 -14.27 12.64
CA ASP A 103 24.67 -13.88 11.37
C ASP A 103 23.37 -14.56 10.83
N LEU A 104 22.84 -13.99 9.71
CA LEU A 104 21.43 -13.85 9.28
C LEU A 104 21.05 -14.45 7.88
N PRO A 105 19.91 -15.15 7.74
CA PRO A 105 19.10 -15.30 6.50
C PRO A 105 17.65 -14.75 6.62
N ALA A 106 16.96 -14.50 5.49
CA ALA A 106 15.64 -13.84 5.40
C ALA A 106 14.59 -14.61 4.56
N GLY A 107 13.32 -14.65 5.00
CA GLY A 107 12.20 -15.38 4.37
C GLY A 107 10.88 -15.25 5.14
N TYR A 108 9.71 -15.59 4.54
CA TYR A 108 8.56 -16.06 5.33
C TYR A 108 8.97 -17.41 5.93
N ALA A 109 9.39 -17.37 7.18
CA ALA A 109 9.86 -18.52 7.92
C ALA A 109 9.22 -18.49 9.30
N GLU A 110 9.11 -19.66 9.94
CA GLU A 110 8.68 -19.75 11.34
C GLU A 110 9.58 -18.92 12.27
N TYR A 111 10.82 -18.68 11.83
CA TYR A 111 11.80 -17.85 12.52
C TYR A 111 12.40 -16.81 11.59
N ILE A 112 12.46 -15.57 12.06
CA ILE A 112 13.15 -14.47 11.41
C ILE A 112 14.13 -13.84 12.38
N VAL A 113 15.15 -13.20 11.85
CA VAL A 113 16.25 -12.68 12.65
C VAL A 113 16.43 -11.20 12.39
N VAL A 114 16.87 -10.51 13.44
CA VAL A 114 16.87 -9.06 13.56
C VAL A 114 18.27 -8.68 13.98
N PRO A 115 19.02 -7.91 13.18
CA PRO A 115 20.44 -7.71 13.43
C PRO A 115 20.71 -6.84 14.66
N GLU A 116 19.83 -5.89 14.97
CA GLU A 116 19.95 -4.99 16.11
C GLU A 116 18.59 -4.81 16.79
N LEU A 117 18.57 -4.81 18.13
CA LEU A 117 17.32 -4.63 18.90
C LEU A 117 16.62 -3.29 18.63
N LYS A 118 17.35 -2.28 18.15
CA LYS A 118 16.77 -0.98 17.79
C LYS A 118 15.75 -1.07 16.65
N TYR A 119 15.70 -2.17 15.89
CA TYR A 119 14.69 -2.37 14.83
C TYR A 119 13.43 -3.08 15.32
N LEU A 120 13.34 -3.36 16.63
CA LEU A 120 12.17 -3.95 17.28
C LEU A 120 11.33 -2.88 17.95
N ILE A 121 10.03 -2.91 17.68
CA ILE A 121 9.03 -2.16 18.46
C ILE A 121 8.28 -3.13 19.35
N VAL A 122 8.16 -2.78 20.63
CA VAL A 122 7.32 -3.52 21.58
C VAL A 122 5.86 -3.28 21.22
N VAL A 123 5.10 -4.37 21.05
CA VAL A 123 3.65 -4.31 20.85
C VAL A 123 3.00 -4.22 22.23
N PRO A 124 2.20 -3.17 22.50
CA PRO A 124 1.42 -3.07 23.74
C PRO A 124 0.46 -4.25 23.90
N ASP A 125 0.25 -4.71 25.14
CA ASP A 125 -0.56 -5.91 25.42
C ASP A 125 -2.01 -5.81 24.93
N GLN A 126 -2.57 -4.59 24.88
CA GLN A 126 -3.91 -4.34 24.38
C GLN A 126 -4.03 -4.45 22.85
N LEU A 127 -2.91 -4.38 22.11
CA LEU A 127 -2.91 -4.48 20.66
C LEU A 127 -2.71 -5.93 20.22
N LYS A 128 -3.74 -6.51 19.58
CA LYS A 128 -3.69 -7.87 19.02
C LYS A 128 -2.52 -7.99 18.05
N LEU A 129 -1.76 -9.09 18.15
CA LEU A 129 -0.60 -9.34 17.28
C LEU A 129 -0.99 -9.41 15.80
N SER A 130 -2.16 -9.94 15.49
CA SER A 130 -2.70 -10.00 14.12
C SER A 130 -2.88 -8.61 13.50
N VAL A 131 -3.35 -7.63 14.29
CA VAL A 131 -3.47 -6.23 13.86
C VAL A 131 -2.09 -5.57 13.78
N ALA A 132 -1.24 -5.82 14.77
CA ALA A 132 0.12 -5.30 14.80
C ALA A 132 0.91 -5.66 13.52
N ALA A 133 0.73 -6.88 13.02
CA ALA A 133 1.38 -7.37 11.79
C ALA A 133 1.06 -6.51 10.55
N MET A 134 -0.03 -5.74 10.54
CA MET A 134 -0.42 -4.89 9.40
C MET A 134 0.32 -3.55 9.34
N LEU A 135 1.07 -3.18 10.39
CA LEU A 135 1.60 -1.83 10.57
C LEU A 135 2.90 -1.53 9.81
N PRO A 136 3.94 -2.39 9.83
CA PRO A 136 5.29 -1.99 9.41
C PRO A 136 5.49 -1.66 7.93
N THR A 137 4.61 -2.12 7.03
CA THR A 137 4.69 -1.74 5.60
C THR A 137 3.49 -0.94 5.16
N GLY A 138 2.31 -1.55 5.04
CA GLY A 138 1.15 -0.89 4.46
C GLY A 138 0.72 0.35 5.25
N ALA A 139 0.52 0.20 6.55
CA ALA A 139 0.08 1.30 7.39
C ALA A 139 1.16 2.39 7.53
N LEU A 140 2.43 1.99 7.66
CA LEU A 140 3.56 2.92 7.78
C LEU A 140 3.78 3.76 6.51
N LEU A 141 3.71 3.15 5.33
CA LEU A 141 3.78 3.88 4.05
C LEU A 141 2.60 4.86 3.93
N ALA A 142 1.40 4.42 4.30
CA ALA A 142 0.22 5.29 4.33
C ALA A 142 0.42 6.47 5.30
N MET A 143 0.92 6.22 6.52
CA MET A 143 1.17 7.27 7.51
C MET A 143 2.18 8.29 7.01
N ASN A 144 3.33 7.85 6.49
CA ASN A 144 4.33 8.76 5.95
C ASN A 144 3.77 9.58 4.78
N THR A 145 2.95 8.98 3.93
CA THR A 145 2.27 9.68 2.82
C THR A 145 1.31 10.76 3.33
N ILE A 146 0.54 10.48 4.39
CA ILE A 146 -0.36 11.47 4.98
C ILE A 146 0.43 12.61 5.64
N LEU A 147 1.56 12.33 6.28
CA LEU A 147 2.43 13.37 6.83
C LEU A 147 2.99 14.30 5.72
N GLU A 148 3.48 13.73 4.61
CA GLU A 148 3.92 14.54 3.47
C GLU A 148 2.75 15.32 2.82
N ALA A 149 1.56 14.72 2.76
CA ALA A 149 0.36 15.42 2.30
C ALA A 149 -0.04 16.57 3.23
N SER A 150 0.12 16.42 4.56
CA SER A 150 -0.14 17.48 5.53
C SER A 150 0.76 18.70 5.34
N GLU A 151 2.03 18.50 4.95
CA GLU A 151 2.90 19.61 4.56
C GLU A 151 2.39 20.32 3.29
N ALA A 152 1.90 19.56 2.31
CA ALA A 152 1.32 20.12 1.10
C ALA A 152 0.04 20.91 1.39
N VAL A 153 -0.86 20.38 2.23
CA VAL A 153 -2.07 21.05 2.71
C VAL A 153 -1.72 22.37 3.40
N THR A 154 -0.70 22.38 4.25
CA THR A 154 -0.24 23.59 4.94
C THR A 154 0.17 24.68 3.94
N LYS A 155 0.98 24.32 2.94
CA LYS A 155 1.42 25.25 1.88
C LYS A 155 0.24 25.75 1.03
N ILE A 156 -0.73 24.88 0.74
CA ILE A 156 -1.95 25.25 0.02
C ILE A 156 -2.72 26.32 0.80
N PHE A 157 -2.89 26.16 2.11
CA PHE A 157 -3.59 27.16 2.93
C PHE A 157 -2.82 28.48 3.08
N GLU A 158 -1.49 28.44 3.15
CA GLU A 158 -0.68 29.67 3.17
C GLU A 158 -0.79 30.50 1.88
N GLN A 159 -1.07 29.84 0.76
CA GLN A 159 -1.11 30.46 -0.58
C GLN A 159 -2.50 30.84 -1.06
N ASN A 160 -3.55 30.39 -0.35
CA ASN A 160 -4.94 30.60 -0.73
C ASN A 160 -5.70 31.40 0.33
N SER A 161 -6.95 31.74 0.02
CA SER A 161 -7.80 32.49 0.93
C SER A 161 -8.17 31.66 2.19
N PRO A 162 -8.50 32.31 3.32
CA PRO A 162 -8.83 31.59 4.56
C PRO A 162 -10.02 30.61 4.45
N ASP A 163 -10.94 30.88 3.53
CA ASP A 163 -12.11 30.06 3.21
C ASP A 163 -11.83 28.95 2.19
N TYR A 164 -10.59 28.83 1.71
CA TYR A 164 -10.20 27.79 0.77
C TYR A 164 -10.38 26.39 1.37
N VAL A 165 -10.96 25.49 0.58
CA VAL A 165 -11.17 24.09 0.92
C VAL A 165 -10.23 23.22 0.08
N CYS A 166 -9.29 22.57 0.76
CA CYS A 166 -8.36 21.63 0.13
C CYS A 166 -9.08 20.29 -0.14
N LYS A 167 -8.93 19.77 -1.35
CA LYS A 167 -9.57 18.53 -1.81
C LYS A 167 -8.52 17.46 -2.06
N ILE A 168 -8.70 16.31 -1.42
CA ILE A 168 -7.80 15.16 -1.51
C ILE A 168 -8.56 13.99 -2.15
N LEU A 169 -7.98 13.43 -3.21
CA LEU A 169 -8.45 12.20 -3.84
C LEU A 169 -7.53 11.03 -3.44
N ILE A 170 -8.08 10.00 -2.80
CA ILE A 170 -7.38 8.75 -2.50
C ILE A 170 -7.81 7.68 -3.50
N VAL A 171 -6.86 7.06 -4.19
CA VAL A 171 -7.13 6.09 -5.26
C VAL A 171 -6.89 4.66 -4.76
N GLY A 172 -7.93 3.83 -4.87
CA GLY A 172 -7.91 2.39 -4.59
C GLY A 172 -8.75 1.99 -3.36
N THR A 173 -9.00 0.68 -3.25
CA THR A 173 -9.67 0.04 -2.09
C THR A 173 -8.80 -1.06 -1.44
N GLY A 174 -7.55 -1.20 -1.89
CA GLY A 174 -6.59 -2.10 -1.26
C GLY A 174 -6.20 -1.61 0.13
N GLY A 175 -5.57 -2.48 0.91
CA GLY A 175 -5.24 -2.17 2.30
C GLY A 175 -4.41 -0.88 2.52
N LEU A 176 -3.55 -0.49 1.56
CA LEU A 176 -2.84 0.79 1.59
C LEU A 176 -3.78 2.00 1.55
N ALA A 177 -4.72 2.01 0.60
CA ALA A 177 -5.69 3.10 0.45
C ALA A 177 -6.64 3.16 1.66
N LEU A 178 -7.04 2.00 2.18
CA LEU A 178 -7.90 1.91 3.37
C LEU A 178 -7.20 2.36 4.66
N TRP A 179 -5.88 2.19 4.76
CA TRP A 179 -5.09 2.82 5.82
C TRP A 179 -5.01 4.33 5.62
N ALA A 180 -4.65 4.77 4.41
CA ALA A 180 -4.46 6.19 4.11
C ALA A 180 -5.73 7.01 4.35
N VAL A 181 -6.90 6.50 4.00
CA VAL A 181 -8.18 7.21 4.24
C VAL A 181 -8.48 7.38 5.73
N ARG A 182 -8.19 6.37 6.56
CA ARG A 182 -8.38 6.43 8.02
C ARG A 182 -7.38 7.38 8.68
N LEU A 183 -6.11 7.29 8.27
CA LEU A 183 -5.04 8.19 8.71
C LEU A 183 -5.32 9.65 8.30
N ALA A 184 -5.79 9.87 7.07
CA ALA A 184 -6.14 11.20 6.58
C ALA A 184 -7.36 11.76 7.32
N ALA A 185 -8.39 10.94 7.56
CA ALA A 185 -9.57 11.34 8.33
C ALA A 185 -9.19 11.81 9.73
N HIS A 186 -8.28 11.07 10.40
CA HIS A 186 -7.74 11.44 11.71
C HIS A 186 -6.86 12.69 11.63
N SER A 187 -5.86 12.72 10.73
CA SER A 187 -4.88 13.81 10.64
C SER A 187 -5.48 15.16 10.24
N PHE A 188 -6.57 15.16 9.46
CA PHE A 188 -7.23 16.39 8.99
C PHE A 188 -8.53 16.70 9.74
N SER A 189 -8.83 15.94 10.80
CA SER A 189 -10.04 16.09 11.62
C SER A 189 -11.29 16.26 10.75
N ILE A 190 -11.48 15.41 9.73
CA ILE A 190 -12.53 15.63 8.71
C ILE A 190 -13.95 15.58 9.28
N HIS A 191 -14.11 15.01 10.48
CA HIS A 191 -15.36 14.97 11.24
C HIS A 191 -15.68 16.29 11.95
N ASP A 192 -14.73 17.23 12.02
CA ASP A 192 -14.98 18.59 12.51
C ASP A 192 -15.74 19.38 11.44
N SER A 193 -16.86 19.98 11.84
CA SER A 193 -17.62 20.93 11.03
C SER A 193 -16.79 22.08 10.43
N ASN A 194 -15.65 22.41 11.04
CA ASN A 194 -14.73 23.44 10.58
C ASN A 194 -13.58 22.89 9.71
N SER A 195 -13.57 21.59 9.41
CA SER A 195 -12.53 21.01 8.57
C SER A 195 -12.57 21.61 7.16
N ARG A 196 -11.42 22.15 6.74
CA ARG A 196 -11.22 22.72 5.40
C ARG A 196 -10.59 21.71 4.45
N VAL A 197 -10.60 20.43 4.81
CA VAL A 197 -10.10 19.33 3.98
C VAL A 197 -11.25 18.41 3.63
N LYS A 198 -11.50 18.21 2.34
CA LYS A 198 -12.48 17.26 1.81
C LYS A 198 -11.77 16.05 1.22
N ILE A 199 -12.17 14.85 1.64
CA ILE A 199 -11.60 13.60 1.13
C ILE A 199 -12.63 12.90 0.24
N THR A 200 -12.19 12.50 -0.95
CA THR A 200 -12.93 11.62 -1.85
C THR A 200 -12.09 10.37 -2.11
N MET A 201 -12.71 9.19 -2.10
CA MET A 201 -12.05 7.94 -2.47
C MET A 201 -12.52 7.46 -3.85
N ALA A 202 -11.58 7.12 -4.72
CA ALA A 202 -11.85 6.45 -5.99
C ALA A 202 -11.69 4.94 -5.85
N CYS A 203 -12.73 4.16 -6.15
CA CYS A 203 -12.73 2.70 -6.04
C CYS A 203 -13.00 2.03 -7.39
N LEU A 204 -12.40 0.87 -7.67
CA LEU A 204 -12.73 0.10 -8.89
C LEU A 204 -14.05 -0.65 -8.76
N ARG A 205 -14.40 -1.05 -7.54
CA ARG A 205 -15.52 -1.94 -7.21
C ARG A 205 -16.38 -1.37 -6.10
N ASP A 206 -17.49 -2.05 -5.83
CA ASP A 206 -18.52 -1.67 -4.86
C ASP A 206 -18.03 -1.68 -3.40
N GLU A 207 -16.81 -2.16 -3.14
CA GLU A 207 -16.13 -2.08 -1.84
C GLU A 207 -16.09 -0.66 -1.29
N GLY A 208 -16.01 0.36 -2.15
CA GLY A 208 -16.05 1.76 -1.74
C GLY A 208 -17.36 2.15 -1.04
N PHE A 209 -18.49 1.51 -1.33
CA PHE A 209 -19.77 1.82 -0.68
C PHE A 209 -19.79 1.40 0.79
N LYS A 210 -19.11 0.29 1.15
CA LYS A 210 -18.97 -0.11 2.56
C LYS A 210 -18.18 0.95 3.33
N LEU A 211 -17.08 1.41 2.74
CA LEU A 211 -16.29 2.47 3.35
C LEU A 211 -17.06 3.78 3.49
N ALA A 212 -17.84 4.18 2.47
CA ALA A 212 -18.68 5.37 2.55
C ALA A 212 -19.70 5.31 3.72
N ASN A 213 -20.20 4.10 4.03
CA ASN A 213 -21.09 3.89 5.16
C ASN A 213 -20.34 3.94 6.51
N GLU A 214 -19.11 3.43 6.57
CA GLU A 214 -18.24 3.47 7.76
C GLU A 214 -17.75 4.90 8.05
N LEU A 215 -17.29 5.62 7.03
CA LEU A 215 -16.71 6.95 7.10
C LEU A 215 -17.65 7.96 6.44
N LYS A 216 -18.68 8.38 7.17
CA LYS A 216 -19.81 9.20 6.66
C LYS A 216 -19.41 10.51 5.99
N ASP A 217 -18.27 11.08 6.35
CA ASP A 217 -17.77 12.36 5.83
C ASP A 217 -16.88 12.19 4.59
N ILE A 218 -16.84 10.99 4.01
CA ILE A 218 -16.02 10.67 2.83
C ILE A 218 -16.91 10.37 1.65
N LYS A 219 -16.70 11.11 0.55
CA LYS A 219 -17.34 10.83 -0.72
C LYS A 219 -16.63 9.68 -1.43
N VAL A 220 -17.37 8.90 -2.19
CA VAL A 220 -16.81 7.78 -2.98
C VAL A 220 -17.24 7.90 -4.43
N VAL A 221 -16.29 7.69 -5.34
CA VAL A 221 -16.51 7.64 -6.78
C VAL A 221 -16.00 6.31 -7.35
N GLN A 222 -16.80 5.70 -8.22
CA GLN A 222 -16.42 4.44 -8.85
C GLN A 222 -15.69 4.68 -10.17
N TRP A 223 -14.50 4.12 -10.28
CA TRP A 223 -13.67 4.03 -11.48
C TRP A 223 -13.92 2.71 -12.22
N SER A 224 -15.16 2.50 -12.67
CA SER A 224 -15.53 1.33 -13.46
C SER A 224 -14.73 1.31 -14.77
N GLU A 225 -14.10 0.18 -15.07
CA GLU A 225 -13.26 0.02 -16.27
C GLU A 225 -14.06 0.03 -17.57
N ASP A 226 -15.38 -0.21 -17.49
CA ASP A 226 -16.34 -0.25 -18.61
C ASP A 226 -16.75 1.15 -19.09
N LEU A 227 -16.37 2.20 -18.37
CA LEU A 227 -16.68 3.58 -18.71
C LEU A 227 -15.53 4.24 -19.48
N TYR A 228 -15.89 5.20 -20.34
CA TYR A 228 -14.92 6.03 -21.05
C TYR A 228 -14.15 6.94 -20.09
N GLU A 229 -12.87 7.20 -20.39
CA GLU A 229 -12.01 8.04 -19.54
C GLU A 229 -12.61 9.42 -19.25
N THR A 230 -13.17 10.08 -20.25
CA THR A 230 -13.78 11.40 -20.09
C THR A 230 -14.90 11.38 -19.06
N GLN A 231 -15.78 10.36 -19.10
CA GLN A 231 -16.87 10.21 -18.14
C GLN A 231 -16.35 9.93 -16.73
N LEU A 232 -15.30 9.11 -16.59
CA LEU A 232 -14.68 8.84 -15.30
C LEU A 232 -14.07 10.11 -14.69
N ILE A 233 -13.41 10.93 -15.51
CA ILE A 233 -12.83 12.21 -15.08
C ILE A 233 -13.92 13.19 -14.67
N GLU A 234 -14.97 13.35 -15.48
CA GLU A 234 -16.10 14.23 -15.18
C GLU A 234 -16.81 13.82 -13.89
N ARG A 235 -17.12 12.53 -13.71
CA ARG A 235 -17.73 12.00 -12.48
C ARG A 235 -16.82 12.18 -11.26
N THR A 236 -15.51 12.01 -11.42
CA THR A 236 -14.56 12.22 -10.33
C THR A 236 -14.53 13.69 -9.92
N LYS A 237 -14.47 14.61 -10.89
CA LYS A 237 -14.54 16.05 -10.61
C LYS A 237 -15.86 16.45 -9.96
N ASP A 238 -16.98 15.92 -10.45
CA ASP A 238 -18.30 16.15 -9.86
C ASP A 238 -18.36 15.69 -8.39
N ALA A 239 -17.91 14.45 -8.11
CA ALA A 239 -17.83 13.94 -6.74
C ALA A 239 -16.94 14.82 -5.84
N CYS A 240 -15.81 15.30 -6.36
CA CYS A 240 -14.86 16.15 -5.63
C CYS A 240 -15.29 17.63 -5.52
N ASP A 241 -16.46 18.02 -6.03
CA ASP A 241 -16.87 19.43 -6.17
C ASP A 241 -15.85 20.27 -7.00
N GLY A 242 -15.20 19.67 -8.00
CA GLY A 242 -14.21 20.29 -8.89
C GLY A 242 -12.91 19.49 -9.04
N GLU A 243 -11.86 20.15 -9.52
CA GLU A 243 -10.51 19.59 -9.50
C GLU A 243 -9.98 19.47 -8.07
N VAL A 244 -9.03 18.55 -7.86
CA VAL A 244 -8.44 18.27 -6.54
C VAL A 244 -7.04 18.86 -6.40
N ASP A 245 -6.66 19.20 -5.18
CA ASP A 245 -5.33 19.72 -4.84
C ASP A 245 -4.27 18.62 -4.75
N ILE A 246 -4.69 17.49 -4.17
CA ILE A 246 -3.82 16.38 -3.80
C ILE A 246 -4.44 15.08 -4.30
N VAL A 247 -3.63 14.22 -4.91
CA VAL A 247 -3.99 12.82 -5.18
C VAL A 247 -3.03 11.89 -4.47
N ILE A 248 -3.53 10.80 -3.89
CA ILE A 248 -2.73 9.71 -3.32
C ILE A 248 -3.04 8.43 -4.10
N ASP A 249 -2.07 7.90 -4.85
CA ASP A 249 -2.24 6.75 -5.75
C ASP A 249 -1.15 5.68 -5.57
N PHE A 250 -1.30 4.83 -4.55
CA PHE A 250 -0.35 3.76 -4.22
C PHE A 250 -0.29 2.63 -5.24
N GLY A 251 -1.43 2.33 -5.87
CA GLY A 251 -1.59 1.23 -6.83
C GLY A 251 -1.48 1.70 -8.28
N SER A 252 -0.69 2.76 -8.52
CA SER A 252 -0.66 3.49 -9.78
C SER A 252 -0.46 2.55 -10.98
N THR A 253 -1.34 2.68 -11.96
CA THR A 253 -1.14 2.20 -13.33
C THR A 253 -0.97 3.41 -14.24
N SER A 254 -0.51 3.21 -15.48
CA SER A 254 -0.52 4.32 -16.46
C SER A 254 -1.91 4.90 -16.67
N ARG A 255 -2.96 4.08 -16.65
CA ARG A 255 -4.35 4.52 -16.83
C ARG A 255 -4.83 5.32 -15.61
N SER A 256 -4.62 4.80 -14.40
CA SER A 256 -5.04 5.47 -13.16
C SER A 256 -4.29 6.79 -12.96
N LEU A 257 -2.97 6.82 -13.11
CA LEU A 257 -2.17 8.03 -12.93
C LEU A 257 -2.50 9.08 -14.00
N ASN A 258 -2.74 8.67 -15.24
CA ASN A 258 -3.18 9.57 -16.30
C ASN A 258 -4.53 10.24 -15.98
N ARG A 259 -5.44 9.51 -15.32
CA ARG A 259 -6.74 10.00 -14.84
C ARG A 259 -6.56 10.91 -13.62
N SER A 260 -5.75 10.50 -12.65
CA SER A 260 -5.36 11.29 -11.47
C SER A 260 -4.85 12.68 -11.88
N LEU A 261 -3.91 12.77 -12.82
CA LEU A 261 -3.38 14.04 -13.32
C LEU A 261 -4.44 14.92 -14.03
N GLN A 262 -5.49 14.32 -14.59
CA GLN A 262 -6.59 15.06 -15.22
C GLN A 262 -7.63 15.57 -14.21
N CYS A 263 -7.73 14.91 -13.05
CA CYS A 263 -8.55 15.35 -11.92
C CYS A 263 -7.83 16.37 -11.04
N LEU A 264 -6.50 16.36 -11.05
CA LEU A 264 -5.63 17.26 -10.32
C LEU A 264 -5.66 18.67 -10.93
N GLN A 265 -5.71 19.70 -10.08
CA GLN A 265 -5.67 21.10 -10.49
C GLN A 265 -4.29 21.53 -11.00
N GLU A 266 -4.21 22.73 -11.59
CA GLU A 266 -2.91 23.34 -11.91
C GLU A 266 -2.09 23.56 -10.63
N GLY A 267 -0.81 23.16 -10.62
CA GLY A 267 0.05 23.28 -9.44
C GLY A 267 -0.15 22.20 -8.36
N GLY A 268 -1.16 21.33 -8.50
CA GLY A 268 -1.44 20.26 -7.54
C GLY A 268 -0.35 19.18 -7.48
N VAL A 269 -0.43 18.31 -6.47
CA VAL A 269 0.52 17.21 -6.25
C VAL A 269 -0.16 15.84 -6.26
N VAL A 270 0.48 14.85 -6.89
CA VAL A 270 0.13 13.44 -6.75
C VAL A 270 1.26 12.70 -6.03
N PHE A 271 0.92 11.99 -4.96
CA PHE A 271 1.81 11.11 -4.23
C PHE A 271 1.68 9.67 -4.75
N ILE A 272 2.82 9.08 -5.08
CA ILE A 272 2.93 7.68 -5.51
C ILE A 272 4.05 7.00 -4.74
N SER A 273 4.01 5.67 -4.65
CA SER A 273 5.08 4.93 -3.98
C SER A 273 6.41 5.09 -4.72
N LYS A 274 7.53 5.08 -3.97
CA LYS A 274 8.87 5.21 -4.54
C LYS A 274 9.16 4.17 -5.62
N GLU A 275 8.67 2.95 -5.45
CA GLU A 275 8.85 1.83 -6.38
C GLU A 275 8.23 2.12 -7.75
N LEU A 276 7.10 2.85 -7.78
CA LEU A 276 6.41 3.20 -9.03
C LEU A 276 6.93 4.49 -9.65
N ALA A 277 7.55 5.36 -8.84
CA ALA A 277 8.00 6.68 -9.25
C ALA A 277 9.08 6.65 -10.33
N GLU A 278 10.03 5.72 -10.25
CA GLU A 278 11.10 5.58 -11.23
C GLU A 278 10.57 5.34 -12.65
N HIS A 279 9.44 4.64 -12.77
CA HIS A 279 8.82 4.35 -14.06
C HIS A 279 7.86 5.46 -14.51
N TYR A 280 7.05 6.01 -13.59
CA TYR A 280 5.98 6.93 -13.98
C TYR A 280 6.39 8.39 -14.08
N ILE A 281 7.37 8.86 -13.31
CA ILE A 281 7.84 10.25 -13.41
C ILE A 281 8.37 10.53 -14.83
N PRO A 282 9.27 9.72 -15.42
CA PRO A 282 9.74 9.95 -16.80
C PRO A 282 8.64 9.81 -17.85
N LYS A 283 7.59 9.04 -17.59
CA LYS A 283 6.46 8.87 -18.51
C LYS A 283 5.54 10.09 -18.54
N PHE A 284 5.29 10.71 -17.38
CA PHE A 284 4.30 11.76 -17.22
C PHE A 284 4.89 13.17 -17.03
N TRP A 285 6.23 13.32 -17.02
CA TRP A 285 6.90 14.60 -16.76
C TRP A 285 6.37 15.76 -17.59
N LYS A 286 6.18 15.56 -18.91
CA LYS A 286 5.71 16.62 -19.81
C LYS A 286 4.28 17.02 -19.48
N LYS A 287 3.40 16.04 -19.31
CA LYS A 287 1.99 16.26 -18.98
C LYS A 287 1.84 16.98 -17.63
N ALA A 288 2.61 16.57 -16.62
CA ALA A 288 2.62 17.21 -15.32
C ALA A 288 3.18 18.65 -15.45
N GLY A 289 4.26 18.84 -16.20
CA GLY A 289 4.86 20.15 -16.47
C GLY A 289 3.91 21.14 -17.14
N ASP A 290 3.11 20.71 -18.12
CA ASP A 290 2.13 21.55 -18.83
C ASP A 290 1.11 22.20 -17.88
N LYS A 291 0.78 21.52 -16.77
CA LYS A 291 -0.11 22.02 -15.70
C LYS A 291 0.63 22.38 -14.41
N LYS A 292 1.95 22.50 -14.43
CA LYS A 292 2.80 22.75 -13.24
C LYS A 292 2.55 21.77 -12.06
N GLN A 293 2.01 20.59 -12.36
CA GLN A 293 1.70 19.56 -11.38
C GLN A 293 2.98 18.84 -10.95
N LYS A 294 2.96 18.29 -9.74
CA LYS A 294 4.07 17.50 -9.18
C LYS A 294 3.69 16.05 -9.02
N ILE A 295 4.59 15.15 -9.40
CA ILE A 295 4.51 13.73 -9.07
C ILE A 295 5.58 13.47 -8.02
N GLN A 296 5.16 13.23 -6.78
CA GLN A 296 6.03 13.06 -5.62
C GLN A 296 6.14 11.59 -5.23
N ALA A 297 7.37 11.10 -5.18
CA ALA A 297 7.69 9.76 -4.72
C ALA A 297 7.74 9.74 -3.19
N VAL A 298 6.99 8.83 -2.56
CA VAL A 298 6.96 8.67 -1.11
C VAL A 298 7.74 7.42 -0.72
N ALA A 299 8.66 7.58 0.22
CA ALA A 299 9.41 6.48 0.80
C ALA A 299 8.62 5.78 1.92
N ASN A 300 9.07 4.59 2.31
CA ASN A 300 8.61 3.97 3.56
C ASN A 300 8.92 4.88 4.75
N GLY A 301 8.09 4.78 5.79
CA GLY A 301 8.25 5.56 7.00
C GLY A 301 9.44 5.16 7.88
N SER A 302 9.68 5.97 8.90
CA SER A 302 10.71 5.75 9.91
C SER A 302 10.25 4.82 11.04
N ILE A 303 11.19 4.40 11.87
CA ILE A 303 10.87 3.65 13.09
C ILE A 303 10.04 4.43 14.09
N ASP A 304 10.34 5.72 14.25
CA ASP A 304 9.62 6.59 15.17
C ASP A 304 8.16 6.74 14.71
N GLN A 305 7.95 6.91 13.40
CA GLN A 305 6.60 6.93 12.82
C GLN A 305 5.85 5.60 13.05
N LEU A 306 6.53 4.45 12.96
CA LEU A 306 5.87 3.18 13.26
C LEU A 306 5.53 3.06 14.75
N GLN A 307 6.37 3.57 15.64
CA GLN A 307 6.10 3.56 17.08
C GLN A 307 4.89 4.43 17.42
N ASP A 308 4.78 5.61 16.81
CA ASP A 308 3.61 6.47 16.91
C ASP A 308 2.35 5.77 16.37
N LEU A 309 2.46 5.10 15.22
CA LEU A 309 1.37 4.37 14.60
C LEU A 309 0.87 3.22 15.47
N VAL A 310 1.79 2.45 16.05
CA VAL A 310 1.46 1.39 17.02
C VAL A 310 0.64 1.97 18.15
N GLN A 311 1.02 3.14 18.66
CA GLN A 311 0.30 3.75 19.77
C GLN A 311 -1.08 4.31 19.36
N LEU A 312 -1.19 4.92 18.19
CA LEU A 312 -2.48 5.39 17.66
C LEU A 312 -3.49 4.24 17.51
N VAL A 313 -3.03 3.08 17.02
CA VAL A 313 -3.89 1.90 16.88
C VAL A 313 -4.14 1.22 18.23
N ALA A 314 -3.14 1.13 19.11
CA ALA A 314 -3.29 0.52 20.44
C ALA A 314 -4.18 1.34 21.40
N THR A 315 -4.43 2.61 21.09
CA THR A 315 -5.33 3.50 21.85
C THR A 315 -6.66 3.76 21.16
N ASP A 316 -6.99 2.98 20.12
CA ASP A 316 -8.22 3.09 19.33
C ASP A 316 -8.45 4.49 18.71
N GLN A 317 -7.38 5.30 18.56
CA GLN A 317 -7.45 6.59 17.86
C GLN A 317 -7.55 6.40 16.35
N ILE A 318 -7.00 5.29 15.84
CA ILE A 318 -7.11 4.86 14.46
C ILE A 318 -7.55 3.40 14.44
N GLU A 319 -8.76 3.16 13.94
CA GLU A 319 -9.26 1.80 13.73
C GLU A 319 -8.52 1.15 12.56
N PRO A 320 -8.07 -0.11 12.65
CA PRO A 320 -7.45 -0.81 11.52
C PRO A 320 -8.49 -1.07 10.41
N PRO A 321 -8.06 -1.16 9.13
CA PRO A 321 -8.95 -1.56 8.06
C PRO A 321 -9.44 -3.01 8.21
N PRO A 322 -10.52 -3.40 7.52
CA PRO A 322 -10.99 -4.77 7.49
C PRO A 322 -9.85 -5.74 7.15
N HIS A 323 -9.78 -6.85 7.89
CA HIS A 323 -8.73 -7.84 7.71
C HIS A 323 -9.22 -9.25 8.03
N HIS A 324 -8.55 -10.23 7.43
CA HIS A 324 -8.84 -11.64 7.62
C HIS A 324 -7.56 -12.40 7.94
N VAL A 325 -7.62 -13.21 8.99
CA VAL A 325 -6.55 -14.12 9.38
C VAL A 325 -6.81 -15.47 8.71
N TYR A 326 -5.80 -15.96 8.00
CA TYR A 326 -5.79 -17.24 7.32
C TYR A 326 -4.71 -18.13 7.96
N PRO A 327 -4.98 -19.42 8.16
CA PRO A 327 -3.93 -20.35 8.56
C PRO A 327 -2.86 -20.47 7.46
N LEU A 328 -1.63 -20.79 7.86
CA LEU A 328 -0.47 -20.85 6.95
C LEU A 328 -0.67 -21.82 5.78
N ASP A 329 -1.39 -22.93 5.99
CA ASP A 329 -1.71 -23.92 4.95
C ASP A 329 -2.58 -23.34 3.81
N GLN A 330 -3.26 -22.21 4.03
CA GLN A 330 -4.03 -21.47 3.02
C GLN A 330 -3.20 -20.42 2.28
N ALA A 331 -1.89 -20.32 2.49
CA ALA A 331 -1.04 -19.29 1.88
C ALA A 331 -1.18 -19.21 0.35
N SER A 332 -1.19 -20.35 -0.35
CA SER A 332 -1.37 -20.36 -1.81
C SER A 332 -2.74 -19.85 -2.26
N GLU A 333 -3.78 -20.14 -1.49
CA GLU A 333 -5.13 -19.61 -1.78
C GLU A 333 -5.19 -18.11 -1.54
N VAL A 334 -4.57 -17.61 -0.46
CA VAL A 334 -4.47 -16.18 -0.15
C VAL A 334 -3.77 -15.44 -1.29
N VAL A 335 -2.66 -15.97 -1.80
CA VAL A 335 -1.95 -15.42 -2.95
C VAL A 335 -2.84 -15.35 -4.18
N ARG A 336 -3.52 -16.45 -4.52
CA ARG A 336 -4.47 -16.49 -5.65
C ARG A 336 -5.57 -15.43 -5.50
N LYS A 337 -6.14 -15.29 -4.30
CA LYS A 337 -7.15 -14.27 -4.01
C LYS A 337 -6.60 -12.85 -4.12
N LEU A 338 -5.36 -12.60 -3.68
CA LEU A 338 -4.69 -11.31 -3.85
C LEU A 338 -4.51 -10.97 -5.34
N CYS A 339 -4.08 -11.93 -6.17
CA CYS A 339 -4.00 -11.74 -7.63
C CYS A 339 -5.34 -11.35 -8.24
N GLY A 340 -6.40 -12.06 -7.84
CA GLY A 340 -7.76 -11.85 -8.33
C GLY A 340 -8.44 -10.59 -7.79
N SER A 341 -7.79 -9.88 -6.85
CA SER A 341 -8.41 -8.80 -6.09
C SER A 341 -9.71 -9.28 -5.41
N GLU A 342 -9.66 -10.47 -4.83
CA GLU A 342 -10.79 -11.14 -4.14
C GLU A 342 -10.74 -10.97 -2.61
N ILE A 343 -9.64 -10.41 -2.08
CA ILE A 343 -9.50 -10.08 -0.66
C ILE A 343 -9.98 -8.65 -0.43
N ASN A 344 -10.99 -8.51 0.42
CA ASN A 344 -11.40 -7.23 0.97
C ASN A 344 -10.46 -6.85 2.11
N GLY A 345 -9.77 -5.71 2.00
CA GLY A 345 -8.88 -5.22 3.04
C GLY A 345 -7.52 -5.92 3.08
N ARG A 346 -7.12 -6.43 4.25
CA ARG A 346 -5.83 -7.13 4.45
C ARG A 346 -6.00 -8.61 4.70
N ALA A 347 -5.08 -9.41 4.16
CA ALA A 347 -4.93 -10.81 4.55
C ALA A 347 -3.70 -10.95 5.46
N ILE A 348 -3.83 -11.76 6.50
CA ILE A 348 -2.77 -12.06 7.47
C ILE A 348 -2.64 -13.58 7.53
N LEU A 349 -1.42 -14.10 7.46
CA LEU A 349 -1.11 -15.52 7.65
C LEU A 349 -0.77 -15.78 9.12
N LYS A 350 -1.38 -16.81 9.71
CA LYS A 350 -1.11 -17.29 11.06
C LYS A 350 -0.18 -18.49 11.02
N PHE A 351 0.96 -18.39 11.69
CA PHE A 351 1.99 -19.43 11.76
C PHE A 351 1.83 -20.31 13.00
N HIS A 352 1.45 -19.71 14.14
CA HIS A 352 1.34 -20.43 15.42
C HIS A 352 0.12 -19.97 16.23
N ASP A 353 -0.47 -20.92 16.97
CA ASP A 353 -1.45 -20.63 18.01
C ASP A 353 -0.73 -20.30 19.32
N ILE A 354 -0.71 -19.00 19.67
CA ILE A 354 -0.10 -18.51 20.93
C ILE A 354 -1.04 -17.58 21.71
N GLU A 355 -2.26 -17.36 21.21
CA GLU A 355 -3.31 -16.52 21.82
C GLU A 355 -4.37 -17.40 22.49
#